data_AF-A0A9D4PDR1-F1
#
_entry.id   AF-A0A9D4PDR1-F1
#
_cell.length_a   1.000
_cell.length_b   1.000
_cell.length_c   1.000
_cell.angle_alpha   90.00
_cell.angle_beta   90.00
_cell.angle_gamma   90.00
#
_symmetry.space_group_name_H-M   'P 1'
#
loop_
_entity.id
_entity.type
_entity.pdbx_description
1 polymer ?
#
loop_
_entity_poly.entity_id
_entity_poly.type
_entity_poly.pdbx_seq_one_letter_code
_entity_poly.pdbx_strand_id
1 'polypeptide(L)'
;MMVIVTTPESHSTAAADDVAQASEASTNPTERATAKEDGTQRETETPAGVTQSNVNAASPNTCDYFTIGFESPLRGQCVQFAQPLPDVLVCSGCRIIPDKSFLLPCSHTLCVPCCEIYFVDTRRLTGYDDASGEDSTPIVWCPEDGVPRAASDLQFVALNLEQVRGEIAFCVNSVSGCPFKSELRHVEQHYANCAFGNTVCESCRRSDIPAADILYHTFFCGQR
;
A
#
# COMPACT_ATOMS: atom_id res chain seq x y z
N MET A 1 -44.04 -17.41 4.50
CA MET A 1 -43.80 -17.18 3.06
C MET A 1 -42.54 -17.96 2.69
N MET A 2 -42.68 -19.04 1.93
CA MET A 2 -41.57 -19.85 1.43
C MET A 2 -41.01 -19.20 0.16
N VAL A 3 -39.70 -18.95 0.13
CA VAL A 3 -38.99 -18.47 -1.06
C VAL A 3 -38.26 -19.68 -1.65
N ILE A 4 -38.68 -20.09 -2.84
CA ILE A 4 -38.02 -21.13 -3.64
C ILE A 4 -36.92 -20.43 -4.45
N VAL A 5 -35.67 -20.81 -4.23
CA VAL A 5 -34.51 -20.36 -5.03
C VAL A 5 -34.19 -21.46 -6.03
N THR A 6 -34.40 -21.18 -7.32
CA THR A 6 -33.96 -22.05 -8.44
C THR A 6 -32.67 -21.50 -9.03
N THR A 7 -31.61 -22.30 -9.01
CA THR A 7 -30.35 -22.06 -9.74
C THR A 7 -30.40 -22.66 -11.15
N PRO A 8 -29.89 -21.98 -12.19
CA PRO A 8 -29.57 -22.64 -13.45
C PRO A 8 -28.07 -22.91 -13.61
N GLU A 9 -27.78 -24.20 -13.68
CA GLU A 9 -26.92 -24.94 -14.62
C GLU A 9 -25.71 -24.28 -15.30
N SER A 10 -24.59 -24.96 -15.06
CA SER A 10 -23.31 -24.93 -15.77
C SER A 10 -23.41 -25.30 -17.25
N HIS A 11 -22.78 -24.51 -18.11
CA HIS A 11 -22.40 -24.94 -19.47
C HIS A 11 -20.88 -24.93 -19.64
N SER A 12 -20.37 -26.12 -19.90
CA SER A 12 -19.03 -26.45 -20.37
C SER A 12 -19.01 -26.43 -21.89
N THR A 13 -17.98 -25.83 -22.51
CA THR A 13 -17.54 -26.18 -23.87
C THR A 13 -16.02 -26.04 -23.99
N ALA A 14 -15.45 -27.01 -24.71
CA ALA A 14 -14.04 -27.33 -24.86
C ALA A 14 -13.41 -26.79 -26.18
N ALA A 15 -12.16 -27.19 -26.41
CA ALA A 15 -11.32 -27.16 -27.62
C ALA A 15 -10.55 -25.86 -27.89
N ALA A 16 -9.22 -25.81 -27.80
CA ALA A 16 -8.15 -26.44 -28.61
C ALA A 16 -7.88 -25.70 -29.93
N ASP A 17 -6.65 -25.18 -30.12
CA ASP A 17 -5.80 -25.50 -31.28
C ASP A 17 -4.42 -24.79 -31.24
N ASP A 18 -3.41 -25.57 -31.63
CA ASP A 18 -2.04 -25.23 -32.01
C ASP A 18 -1.95 -24.19 -33.15
N VAL A 19 -0.87 -23.38 -33.20
CA VAL A 19 -0.05 -23.13 -34.43
C VAL A 19 1.30 -22.52 -34.04
N ALA A 20 2.37 -23.10 -34.60
CA ALA A 20 3.78 -22.72 -34.52
C ALA A 20 4.21 -21.68 -35.58
N GLN A 21 5.35 -20.99 -35.36
CA GLN A 21 6.40 -20.58 -36.33
C GLN A 21 7.42 -19.64 -35.61
N ALA A 22 8.69 -20.01 -35.40
CA ALA A 22 9.86 -19.90 -36.30
C ALA A 22 10.12 -18.44 -36.77
N SER A 23 11.21 -17.81 -36.30
CA SER A 23 12.49 -17.53 -37.00
C SER A 23 12.62 -15.99 -37.17
N GLU A 24 13.74 -15.26 -37.17
CA GLU A 24 15.12 -15.44 -37.63
C GLU A 24 16.07 -14.46 -36.89
N ALA A 25 17.36 -14.67 -37.14
CA ALA A 25 18.52 -13.97 -36.60
C ALA A 25 18.65 -12.48 -37.00
N SER A 26 19.43 -11.71 -36.22
CA SER A 26 20.25 -10.64 -36.78
C SER A 26 21.51 -10.37 -35.95
N THR A 27 22.63 -10.64 -36.60
CA THR A 27 24.01 -10.16 -36.41
C THR A 27 24.04 -8.61 -36.38
N ASN A 28 25.00 -7.85 -35.82
CA ASN A 28 26.44 -8.00 -35.67
C ASN A 28 26.98 -6.79 -34.83
N PRO A 29 28.31 -6.56 -34.69
CA PRO A 29 28.96 -5.99 -33.51
C PRO A 29 29.24 -4.49 -33.66
N THR A 30 29.94 -3.87 -32.69
CA THR A 30 31.15 -3.04 -32.92
C THR A 30 31.76 -2.61 -31.58
N GLU A 31 33.08 -2.73 -31.54
CA GLU A 31 34.04 -2.34 -30.54
C GLU A 31 33.98 -0.84 -30.16
N ARG A 32 34.61 -0.44 -29.04
CA ARG A 32 35.81 0.43 -29.05
C ARG A 32 36.01 1.27 -27.76
N ALA A 33 37.27 1.24 -27.31
CA ALA A 33 38.05 2.24 -26.57
C ALA A 33 37.79 2.52 -25.07
N THR A 34 38.68 1.93 -24.27
CA THR A 34 39.62 2.60 -23.34
C THR A 34 39.54 4.12 -23.15
N ALA A 35 39.49 4.57 -21.89
CA ALA A 35 40.37 5.62 -21.36
C ALA A 35 40.49 5.53 -19.84
N LYS A 36 41.73 5.39 -19.37
CA LYS A 36 42.17 5.66 -18.00
C LYS A 36 42.34 7.18 -17.88
N GLU A 37 41.85 7.77 -16.79
CA GLU A 37 42.45 8.99 -16.25
C GLU A 37 42.56 8.88 -14.72
N ASP A 38 43.82 8.69 -14.29
CA ASP A 38 44.33 9.02 -12.97
C ASP A 38 44.19 10.53 -12.74
N GLY A 39 43.68 10.92 -11.58
CA GLY A 39 43.39 12.31 -11.26
C GLY A 39 43.44 12.62 -9.77
N THR A 40 44.64 12.50 -9.21
CA THR A 40 45.27 13.37 -8.20
C THR A 40 44.42 13.89 -7.03
N GLN A 41 44.81 13.39 -5.86
CA GLN A 41 44.56 13.89 -4.51
C GLN A 41 44.78 15.40 -4.38
N ARG A 42 43.88 16.08 -3.66
CA ARG A 42 44.22 17.30 -2.93
C ARG A 42 43.49 17.32 -1.59
N GLU A 43 44.24 16.92 -0.57
CA GLU A 43 43.90 17.12 0.84
C GLU A 43 44.00 18.62 1.13
N THR A 44 42.89 19.22 1.55
CA THR A 44 42.88 20.53 2.21
C THR A 44 42.33 20.33 3.61
N GLU A 45 43.25 20.20 4.56
CA GLU A 45 43.00 20.30 5.99
C GLU A 45 42.75 21.77 6.35
N THR A 46 41.60 22.10 6.93
CA THR A 46 41.40 23.28 7.80
C THR A 46 40.12 23.11 8.63
N PRO A 47 39.93 23.86 9.73
CA PRO A 47 40.22 23.45 11.08
C PRO A 47 38.96 23.12 11.89
N ALA A 48 39.18 22.37 12.98
CA ALA A 48 38.21 22.12 14.02
C ALA A 48 37.67 23.42 14.63
N GLY A 49 36.35 23.54 14.71
CA GLY A 49 35.68 24.53 15.54
C GLY A 49 34.38 25.04 14.92
N VAL A 50 33.26 24.49 15.38
CA VAL A 50 32.11 25.22 15.96
C VAL A 50 30.91 24.26 16.01
N THR A 51 30.59 23.89 17.24
CA THR A 51 29.29 23.39 17.70
C THR A 51 28.14 24.30 17.24
N GLN A 52 27.08 23.73 16.65
CA GLN A 52 25.70 23.83 17.14
C GLN A 52 24.71 23.15 16.18
N SER A 53 23.93 22.24 16.77
CA SER A 53 22.48 22.12 16.58
C SER A 53 21.91 22.02 15.16
N ASN A 54 21.66 20.79 14.73
CA ASN A 54 20.30 20.39 14.34
C ASN A 54 20.20 18.87 14.29
N VAL A 55 20.08 18.25 15.47
CA VAL A 55 19.31 17.01 15.55
C VAL A 55 17.89 17.42 15.20
N ASN A 56 17.49 17.18 13.95
CA ASN A 56 16.08 17.09 13.61
C ASN A 56 15.49 16.08 14.59
N ALA A 57 14.80 16.62 15.60
CA ALA A 57 13.92 15.83 16.44
C ALA A 57 12.88 15.25 15.49
N ALA A 58 13.12 14.02 15.03
CA ALA A 58 12.09 13.20 14.44
C ALA A 58 10.92 13.28 15.41
N SER A 59 9.84 13.94 14.99
CA SER A 59 8.63 14.04 15.79
C SER A 59 8.21 12.61 16.13
N PRO A 60 8.21 12.19 17.40
CA PRO A 60 8.21 10.76 17.74
C PRO A 60 6.87 10.04 17.48
N ASN A 61 5.90 10.69 16.83
CA ASN A 61 4.54 10.16 16.67
C ASN A 61 3.93 10.42 15.28
N THR A 62 4.73 10.49 14.21
CA THR A 62 4.18 10.19 12.87
C THR A 62 4.26 8.69 12.68
N CYS A 63 3.34 7.96 13.31
CA CYS A 63 3.25 6.55 13.03
C CYS A 63 2.82 6.37 11.57
N ASP A 64 3.73 5.84 10.77
CA ASP A 64 3.47 5.33 9.42
C ASP A 64 2.64 4.04 9.55
N TYR A 65 1.39 4.20 9.99
CA TYR A 65 0.41 3.14 10.02
C TYR A 65 -0.19 3.02 8.63
N PHE A 66 -0.14 1.81 8.08
CA PHE A 66 -0.80 1.50 6.82
C PHE A 66 -2.00 0.62 7.08
N THR A 67 -3.12 0.93 6.43
CA THR A 67 -4.27 0.03 6.41
C THR A 67 -4.07 -1.01 5.32
N ILE A 68 -4.28 -2.28 5.64
CA ILE A 68 -4.23 -3.36 4.66
C ILE A 68 -5.61 -3.46 3.98
N GLY A 69 -5.66 -3.22 2.66
CA GLY A 69 -6.90 -3.20 1.88
C GLY A 69 -7.41 -4.57 1.41
N PHE A 70 -6.67 -5.64 1.68
CA PHE A 70 -6.86 -6.97 1.11
C PHE A 70 -7.90 -7.81 1.87
N GLU A 71 -8.19 -9.01 1.36
CA GLU A 71 -8.81 -10.13 2.11
C GLU A 71 -7.85 -10.66 3.21
N SER A 72 -7.34 -9.75 4.04
CA SER A 72 -6.49 -10.05 5.17
C SER A 72 -7.33 -10.08 6.46
N PRO A 73 -7.00 -10.93 7.45
CA PRO A 73 -7.53 -10.80 8.80
C PRO A 73 -7.30 -9.40 9.42
N LEU A 74 -6.32 -8.66 8.88
CA LEU A 74 -5.97 -7.30 9.28
C LEU A 74 -6.68 -6.22 8.46
N ARG A 75 -7.72 -6.56 7.69
CA ARG A 75 -8.46 -5.58 6.90
C ARG A 75 -9.00 -4.46 7.80
N GLY A 76 -8.70 -3.22 7.43
CA GLY A 76 -9.10 -2.04 8.22
C GLY A 76 -8.24 -1.79 9.46
N GLN A 77 -7.22 -2.63 9.73
CA GLN A 77 -6.29 -2.43 10.82
C GLN A 77 -5.06 -1.66 10.35
N CYS A 78 -4.56 -0.81 11.24
CA CYS A 78 -3.30 -0.09 11.09
C CYS A 78 -2.13 -1.01 11.45
N VAL A 79 -1.31 -1.35 10.47
CA VAL A 79 -0.10 -2.15 10.68
C VAL A 79 1.13 -1.25 10.64
N GLN A 80 1.98 -1.39 11.65
CA GLN A 80 3.29 -0.75 11.69
C GLN A 80 4.34 -1.72 11.17
N PHE A 81 5.08 -1.32 10.15
CA PHE A 81 6.21 -2.07 9.63
C PHE A 81 7.50 -1.67 10.36
N ALA A 82 8.43 -2.60 10.47
CA ALA A 82 9.73 -2.38 11.09
C ALA A 82 10.64 -1.50 10.22
N GLN A 83 10.41 -1.48 8.92
CA GLN A 83 11.03 -0.60 7.94
C GLN A 83 9.92 0.08 7.13
N PRO A 84 10.12 1.32 6.66
CA PRO A 84 9.19 1.96 5.75
C PRO A 84 9.01 1.12 4.48
N LEU A 85 7.76 0.98 4.03
CA LEU A 85 7.49 0.35 2.74
C LEU A 85 7.85 1.30 1.59
N PRO A 86 8.26 0.78 0.43
CA PRO A 86 8.40 1.59 -0.78
C PRO A 86 7.10 2.32 -1.13
N ASP A 87 7.18 3.60 -1.52
CA ASP A 87 6.02 4.44 -1.85
C ASP A 87 5.15 3.83 -2.98
N VAL A 88 5.74 3.04 -3.87
CA VAL A 88 5.01 2.34 -4.94
C VAL A 88 4.02 1.28 -4.42
N LEU A 89 4.18 0.83 -3.17
CA LEU A 89 3.30 -0.15 -2.53
C LEU A 89 2.15 0.51 -1.77
N VAL A 90 2.22 1.83 -1.57
CA VAL A 90 1.30 2.56 -0.68
C VAL A 90 0.55 3.61 -1.49
N CYS A 91 -0.77 3.66 -1.32
CA CYS A 91 -1.55 4.75 -1.89
C CYS A 91 -1.14 6.09 -1.27
N SER A 92 -0.65 7.05 -2.06
CA SER A 92 -0.26 8.38 -1.59
C SER A 92 -1.44 9.17 -1.02
N GLY A 93 -2.67 8.96 -1.53
CA GLY A 93 -3.87 9.66 -1.07
C GLY A 93 -4.39 9.22 0.30
N CYS A 94 -4.50 7.90 0.54
CA CYS A 94 -5.11 7.36 1.75
C CYS A 94 -4.18 6.51 2.63
N ARG A 95 -2.92 6.33 2.22
CA ARG A 95 -1.89 5.53 2.90
C ARG A 95 -2.29 4.06 3.16
N ILE A 96 -3.24 3.55 2.38
CA ILE A 96 -3.62 2.13 2.34
C ILE A 96 -2.67 1.38 1.40
N ILE A 97 -2.32 0.14 1.71
CA ILE A 97 -1.67 -0.79 0.77
C ILE A 97 -2.77 -1.47 -0.04
N PRO A 98 -2.98 -1.11 -1.32
CA PRO A 98 -4.06 -1.66 -2.11
C PRO A 98 -3.65 -2.97 -2.80
N ASP A 99 -4.63 -3.77 -3.21
CA ASP A 99 -4.40 -4.91 -4.11
C ASP A 99 -4.16 -4.46 -5.56
N LYS A 100 -4.82 -3.37 -5.93
CA LYS A 100 -4.77 -2.76 -7.26
C LYS A 100 -4.57 -1.26 -7.13
N SER A 101 -3.65 -0.75 -7.93
CA SER A 101 -3.33 0.67 -7.93
C SER A 101 -3.00 1.19 -9.32
N PHE A 102 -2.93 2.51 -9.41
CA PHE A 102 -2.41 3.24 -10.54
C PHE A 102 -1.10 3.91 -10.13
N LEU A 103 -0.04 3.65 -10.88
CA LEU A 103 1.22 4.35 -10.78
C LEU A 103 1.17 5.58 -11.68
N LEU A 104 1.39 6.76 -11.10
CA LEU A 104 1.44 8.02 -11.81
C LEU A 104 2.85 8.25 -12.39
N PRO A 105 3.00 9.09 -13.43
CA PRO A 105 4.31 9.45 -13.99
C PRO A 105 5.30 10.05 -12.99
N CYS A 106 4.82 10.65 -11.90
CA CYS A 106 5.63 11.15 -10.80
C CYS A 106 6.04 10.06 -9.79
N SER A 107 5.81 8.77 -10.10
CA SER A 107 6.11 7.59 -9.27
C SER A 107 5.26 7.43 -8.00
N HIS A 108 4.29 8.30 -7.76
CA HIS A 108 3.29 8.14 -6.70
C HIS A 108 2.21 7.15 -7.13
N THR A 109 1.62 6.46 -6.15
CA THR A 109 0.65 5.39 -6.39
C THR A 109 -0.71 5.77 -5.81
N LEU A 110 -1.81 5.49 -6.52
CA LEU A 110 -3.18 5.68 -6.03
C LEU A 110 -3.95 4.37 -6.06
N CYS A 111 -4.64 4.02 -4.97
CA CYS A 111 -5.62 2.94 -5.01
C CYS A 111 -6.80 3.33 -5.90
N VAL A 112 -7.56 2.34 -6.40
CA VAL A 112 -8.70 2.58 -7.31
C VAL A 112 -9.68 3.63 -6.75
N PRO A 113 -10.14 3.56 -5.47
CA PRO A 113 -11.04 4.59 -4.93
C PRO A 113 -10.43 5.99 -4.87
N CYS A 114 -9.15 6.13 -4.50
CA CYS A 114 -8.49 7.42 -4.51
C CYS A 114 -8.32 7.96 -5.94
N CYS A 115 -7.98 7.08 -6.88
CA CYS A 115 -7.87 7.48 -8.28
C CYS A 115 -9.20 8.07 -8.78
N GLU A 116 -10.35 7.45 -8.48
CA GLU A 116 -11.67 7.98 -8.84
C GLU A 116 -12.00 9.33 -8.19
N ILE A 117 -11.56 9.55 -6.94
CA ILE A 117 -11.75 10.84 -6.24
C ILE A 117 -10.89 11.95 -6.86
N TYR A 118 -9.64 11.64 -7.21
CA TYR A 118 -8.72 12.60 -7.83
C TYR A 118 -8.88 12.69 -9.35
N PHE A 119 -9.74 11.86 -9.92
CA PHE A 119 -10.13 11.93 -11.30
C PHE A 119 -11.06 13.11 -11.49
N VAL A 120 -10.67 14.03 -12.37
CA VAL A 120 -11.54 15.15 -12.73
C VAL A 120 -11.86 15.03 -14.20
N ASP A 121 -13.16 14.90 -14.49
CA ASP A 121 -13.66 15.08 -15.85
C ASP A 121 -13.36 16.52 -16.28
N THR A 122 -12.47 16.67 -17.25
CA THR A 122 -12.00 17.98 -17.74
C THR A 122 -13.16 18.86 -18.21
N ARG A 123 -14.26 18.26 -18.67
CA ARG A 123 -15.49 18.96 -19.06
C ARG A 123 -16.10 19.78 -17.91
N ARG A 124 -15.93 19.34 -16.66
CA ARG A 124 -16.45 20.06 -15.48
C ARG A 124 -15.57 21.24 -15.07
N LEU A 125 -14.28 21.24 -15.40
CA LEU A 125 -13.33 22.26 -14.95
C LEU A 125 -13.26 23.46 -15.89
N THR A 126 -13.31 23.25 -17.20
CA THR A 126 -13.10 24.34 -18.16
C THR A 126 -14.35 25.19 -18.37
N GLY A 127 -15.54 24.71 -17.97
CA GLY A 127 -16.82 25.42 -18.16
C GLY A 127 -17.13 25.74 -19.62
N TYR A 128 -16.35 25.16 -20.54
CA TYR A 128 -16.44 25.35 -21.97
C TYR A 128 -17.07 24.10 -22.55
N ASP A 129 -18.34 24.23 -22.93
CA ASP A 129 -19.02 23.31 -23.84
C ASP A 129 -18.41 23.51 -25.23
N ASP A 130 -17.12 23.19 -25.38
CA ASP A 130 -16.51 23.20 -26.70
C ASP A 130 -17.08 22.00 -27.47
N ALA A 131 -18.05 22.31 -28.34
CA ALA A 131 -18.71 21.35 -29.23
C ALA A 131 -17.75 20.81 -30.30
N SER A 132 -16.49 21.27 -30.33
CA SER A 132 -15.41 20.63 -31.06
C SER A 132 -15.00 19.35 -30.33
N GLY A 133 -15.54 18.21 -30.76
CA GLY A 133 -15.34 16.90 -30.14
C GLY A 133 -13.93 16.31 -30.22
N GLU A 134 -12.87 17.12 -30.11
CA GLU A 134 -11.49 16.65 -30.07
C GLU A 134 -11.03 16.43 -28.62
N ASP A 135 -10.83 15.14 -28.30
CA ASP A 135 -9.99 14.59 -27.25
C ASP A 135 -9.87 15.38 -25.94
N SER A 136 -10.99 15.50 -25.22
CA SER A 136 -10.94 15.76 -23.78
C SER A 136 -10.44 14.51 -23.06
N THR A 137 -9.12 14.31 -23.06
CA THR A 137 -8.49 13.25 -22.26
C THR A 137 -8.72 13.55 -20.78
N PRO A 138 -9.23 12.60 -19.99
CA PRO A 138 -9.44 12.82 -18.57
C PRO A 138 -8.12 13.09 -17.85
N ILE A 139 -8.18 13.86 -16.76
CA ILE A 139 -7.00 14.17 -15.94
C ILE A 139 -7.13 13.61 -14.53
N VAL A 140 -5.99 13.23 -13.95
CA VAL A 140 -5.87 12.79 -12.56
C VAL A 140 -4.87 13.68 -11.85
N TRP A 141 -5.22 14.15 -10.66
CA TRP A 141 -4.32 14.95 -9.82
C TRP A 141 -3.52 14.05 -8.88
N CYS A 142 -2.21 14.27 -8.83
CA CYS A 142 -1.41 13.65 -7.78
C CYS A 142 -1.59 14.42 -6.47
N PRO A 143 -1.92 13.75 -5.34
CA PRO A 143 -2.11 14.42 -4.05
C PRO A 143 -0.81 14.95 -3.43
N GLU A 144 0.34 14.44 -3.85
CA GLU A 144 1.65 14.81 -3.27
C GLU A 144 2.25 16.04 -3.95
N ASP A 145 2.21 16.12 -5.29
CA ASP A 145 2.79 17.24 -6.06
C ASP A 145 1.74 18.25 -6.56
N GLY A 146 0.45 17.90 -6.54
CA GLY A 146 -0.64 18.76 -7.02
C GLY A 146 -0.61 19.01 -8.51
N VAL A 147 0.05 18.18 -9.32
CA VAL A 147 0.19 18.37 -10.77
C VAL A 147 -0.78 17.45 -11.52
N PRO A 148 -1.57 17.98 -12.50
CA PRO A 148 -2.46 17.16 -13.31
C PRO A 148 -1.67 16.27 -14.27
N ARG A 149 -2.15 15.03 -14.45
CA ARG A 149 -1.61 14.03 -15.38
C ARG A 149 -2.72 13.53 -16.28
N ALA A 150 -2.40 13.19 -17.53
CA ALA A 150 -3.38 12.56 -18.40
C ALA A 150 -3.68 11.15 -17.87
N ALA A 151 -4.96 10.77 -17.84
CA ALA A 151 -5.38 9.44 -17.39
C ALA A 151 -4.78 8.31 -18.26
N SER A 152 -4.44 8.61 -19.51
CA SER A 152 -3.74 7.70 -20.42
C SER A 152 -2.31 7.36 -19.98
N ASP A 153 -1.70 8.21 -19.16
CA ASP A 153 -0.31 8.04 -18.69
C ASP A 153 -0.23 7.21 -17.41
N LEU A 154 -1.37 6.84 -16.82
CA LEU A 154 -1.42 6.01 -15.62
C LEU A 154 -1.13 4.56 -15.98
N GLN A 155 -0.24 3.94 -15.22
CA GLN A 155 0.05 2.52 -15.35
C GLN A 155 -0.75 1.76 -14.29
N PHE A 156 -1.56 0.81 -14.72
CA PHE A 156 -2.23 -0.10 -13.79
C PHE A 156 -1.21 -1.09 -13.21
N VAL A 157 -1.11 -1.14 -11.88
CA VAL A 157 -0.21 -2.02 -11.15
C VAL A 157 -1.04 -2.91 -10.23
N ALA A 158 -0.93 -4.22 -10.43
CA ALA A 158 -1.39 -5.20 -9.45
C ALA A 158 -0.25 -5.46 -8.47
N LEU A 159 -0.46 -5.13 -7.19
CA LEU A 159 0.56 -5.33 -6.18
C LEU A 159 0.64 -6.81 -5.80
N ASN A 160 1.86 -7.35 -5.80
CA ASN A 160 2.10 -8.70 -5.34
C ASN A 160 2.09 -8.71 -3.80
N LEU A 161 0.95 -9.08 -3.23
CA LEU A 161 0.75 -9.16 -1.78
C LEU A 161 1.82 -10.02 -1.08
N GLU A 162 2.38 -11.03 -1.75
CA GLU A 162 3.42 -11.87 -1.17
C GLU A 162 4.71 -11.09 -0.88
N GLN A 163 4.98 -10.01 -1.62
CA GLN A 163 6.11 -9.12 -1.31
C GLN A 163 5.88 -8.42 0.03
N VAL A 164 4.70 -7.83 0.24
CA VAL A 164 4.34 -7.14 1.49
C VAL A 164 4.25 -8.13 2.66
N ARG A 165 3.78 -9.36 2.42
CA ARG A 165 3.68 -10.41 3.45
C ARG A 165 5.02 -10.86 4.01
N GLY A 166 6.11 -10.69 3.25
CA GLY A 166 7.48 -10.98 3.68
C GLY A 166 8.08 -9.88 4.56
N GLU A 167 7.49 -8.69 4.59
CA GLU A 167 8.02 -7.56 5.36
C GLU A 167 7.80 -7.75 6.87
N ILE A 168 8.78 -7.31 7.67
CA ILE A 168 8.69 -7.41 9.12
C ILE A 168 7.73 -6.35 9.65
N ALA A 169 6.73 -6.78 10.40
CA ALA A 169 5.71 -5.94 11.02
C ALA A 169 5.55 -6.23 12.52
N PHE A 170 5.02 -5.24 13.23
CA PHE A 170 4.59 -5.39 14.63
C PHE A 170 3.15 -5.88 14.68
N CYS A 171 2.77 -6.57 15.76
CA CYS A 171 1.37 -6.85 16.05
C CYS A 171 0.55 -5.55 16.08
N VAL A 172 -0.66 -5.57 15.52
CA VAL A 172 -1.61 -4.45 15.59
C VAL A 172 -1.91 -4.02 17.03
N ASN A 173 -1.86 -4.96 17.98
CA ASN A 173 -2.06 -4.69 19.41
C ASN A 173 -0.74 -4.33 20.13
N SER A 174 0.30 -3.88 19.43
CA SER A 174 1.57 -3.44 20.04
C SER A 174 1.36 -2.24 20.98
N VAL A 175 0.42 -1.35 20.64
CA VAL A 175 -0.01 -0.23 21.48
C VAL A 175 -0.63 -0.71 22.80
N SER A 176 -1.29 -1.87 22.77
CA SER A 176 -1.82 -2.55 23.96
C SER A 176 -0.75 -3.36 24.71
N GLY A 177 0.50 -3.32 24.26
CA GLY A 177 1.63 -3.98 24.91
C GLY A 177 2.03 -5.35 24.33
N CYS A 178 1.47 -5.76 23.19
CA CYS A 178 1.90 -7.00 22.53
C CYS A 178 3.33 -6.86 21.99
N PRO A 179 4.32 -7.66 22.44
CA PRO A 179 5.70 -7.57 21.96
C PRO A 179 5.93 -8.34 20.65
N PHE A 180 4.90 -8.95 20.07
CA PHE A 180 5.06 -9.81 18.89
C PHE A 180 5.46 -9.00 17.65
N LYS A 181 6.55 -9.42 17.01
CA LYS A 181 7.12 -8.83 15.79
C LYS A 181 7.66 -9.96 14.91
N SER A 182 7.19 -10.02 13.67
CA SER A 182 7.59 -11.05 12.70
C SER A 182 7.24 -10.59 11.28
N GLU A 183 7.42 -11.44 10.28
CA GLU A 183 6.89 -11.22 8.94
C GLU A 183 5.37 -11.02 8.99
N LEU A 184 4.83 -10.15 8.14
CA LEU A 184 3.42 -9.78 8.14
C LEU A 184 2.49 -11.00 8.08
N ARG A 185 2.82 -12.03 7.27
CA ARG A 185 2.03 -13.28 7.24
C ARG A 185 1.91 -13.98 8.61
N HIS A 186 2.95 -13.93 9.44
CA HIS A 186 2.91 -14.49 10.79
C HIS A 186 2.18 -13.55 11.76
N VAL A 187 2.23 -12.24 11.53
CA VAL A 187 1.40 -11.27 12.27
C VAL A 187 -0.08 -11.48 11.99
N GLU A 188 -0.47 -11.76 10.74
CA GLU A 188 -1.86 -12.10 10.36
C GLU A 188 -2.35 -13.34 11.13
N GLN A 189 -1.54 -14.40 11.20
CA GLN A 189 -1.87 -15.61 11.96
C GLN A 189 -1.91 -15.35 13.47
N HIS A 190 -0.98 -14.56 14.01
CA HIS A 190 -0.92 -14.21 15.42
C HIS A 190 -2.14 -13.39 15.85
N TYR A 191 -2.60 -12.46 15.01
CA TYR A 191 -3.69 -11.53 15.33
C TYR A 191 -4.96 -12.24 15.79
N ALA A 192 -5.31 -13.37 15.16
CA ALA A 192 -6.49 -14.16 15.51
C ALA A 192 -6.47 -14.72 16.95
N ASN A 193 -5.27 -14.88 17.54
CA ASN A 193 -5.08 -15.47 18.87
C ASN A 193 -4.28 -14.54 19.81
N CYS A 194 -4.21 -13.25 19.49
CA CYS A 194 -3.43 -12.30 20.28
C CYS A 194 -4.09 -12.07 21.65
N ALA A 195 -3.37 -12.37 22.73
CA ALA A 195 -3.86 -12.14 24.10
C ALA A 195 -4.12 -10.65 24.42
N PHE A 196 -3.51 -9.74 23.65
CA PHE A 196 -3.73 -8.30 23.76
C PHE A 196 -4.82 -7.78 22.81
N GLY A 197 -5.45 -8.66 22.04
CA GLY A 197 -6.59 -8.31 21.20
C GLY A 197 -7.82 -8.01 22.04
N ASN A 198 -8.68 -7.12 21.54
CA ASN A 198 -9.92 -6.78 22.21
C ASN A 198 -10.94 -7.92 22.11
N THR A 199 -11.69 -8.15 23.19
CA THR A 199 -12.82 -9.08 23.26
C THR A 199 -14.06 -8.39 23.81
N VAL A 200 -15.22 -9.02 23.62
CA VAL A 200 -16.51 -8.52 24.10
C VAL A 200 -16.88 -9.22 25.40
N CYS A 201 -17.09 -8.46 26.47
CA CYS A 201 -17.69 -9.01 27.68
C CYS A 201 -19.19 -9.27 27.45
N GLU A 202 -19.64 -10.50 27.67
CA GLU A 202 -21.04 -10.87 27.47
C GLU A 202 -21.99 -10.17 28.46
N SER A 203 -21.49 -9.84 29.65
CA SER A 203 -22.28 -9.23 30.72
C SER A 203 -22.53 -7.74 30.50
N CYS A 204 -21.49 -6.95 30.21
CA CYS A 204 -21.63 -5.49 30.00
C CYS A 204 -21.59 -5.04 28.54
N ARG A 205 -21.38 -5.97 27.59
CA ARG A 205 -21.28 -5.70 26.13
C ARG A 205 -20.16 -4.75 25.71
N ARG A 206 -19.24 -4.41 26.61
CA ARG A 206 -18.03 -3.67 26.26
C ARG A 206 -17.12 -4.51 25.37
N SER A 207 -16.61 -3.91 24.31
CA SER A 207 -15.76 -4.55 23.28
C SER A 207 -14.32 -4.05 23.29
N ASP A 208 -13.92 -3.31 24.32
CA ASP A 208 -12.62 -2.65 24.48
C ASP A 208 -11.77 -3.32 25.57
N ILE A 209 -12.08 -4.58 25.90
CA ILE A 209 -11.41 -5.31 26.98
C ILE A 209 -10.34 -6.19 26.35
N PRO A 210 -9.05 -6.05 26.72
CA PRO A 210 -8.01 -6.98 26.28
C PRO A 210 -8.38 -8.42 26.66
N ALA A 211 -8.14 -9.38 25.77
CA ALA A 211 -8.46 -10.78 26.02
C ALA A 211 -7.71 -11.33 27.26
N ALA A 212 -6.51 -10.83 27.54
CA ALA A 212 -5.75 -11.14 28.75
C ALA A 212 -6.47 -10.69 30.04
N ASP A 213 -7.27 -9.64 29.97
CA ASP A 213 -7.94 -9.03 31.13
C ASP A 213 -9.40 -9.46 31.28
N ILE A 214 -9.95 -10.28 30.36
CA ILE A 214 -11.38 -10.62 30.37
C ILE A 214 -11.80 -11.36 31.64
N LEU A 215 -10.94 -12.21 32.20
CA LEU A 215 -11.22 -12.92 33.46
C LEU A 215 -11.25 -11.97 34.65
N TYR A 216 -10.33 -11.01 34.70
CA TYR A 216 -10.32 -9.99 35.74
C TYR A 216 -11.52 -9.05 35.59
N HIS A 217 -11.83 -8.64 34.37
CA HIS A 217 -12.99 -7.80 34.06
C HIS A 217 -14.29 -8.48 34.48
N THR A 218 -14.53 -9.72 34.04
CA THR A 218 -15.77 -10.46 34.32
C THR A 218 -16.03 -10.65 35.82
N PHE A 219 -14.97 -10.77 36.63
CA PHE A 219 -15.09 -10.85 38.09
C PHE A 219 -15.67 -9.57 38.73
N PHE A 220 -15.33 -8.40 38.21
CA PHE A 220 -15.83 -7.10 38.72
C PHE A 220 -16.98 -6.52 37.87
N CYS A 221 -17.27 -7.13 36.72
CA CYS A 221 -18.30 -6.68 35.80
C CYS A 221 -19.69 -6.93 36.40
N GLY A 222 -20.49 -5.87 36.55
CA GLY A 222 -21.87 -5.96 37.06
C GLY A 222 -22.03 -5.81 38.57
N GLN A 223 -20.96 -5.51 39.33
CA GLN A 223 -21.07 -5.11 40.75
C GLN A 223 -21.44 -3.62 40.93
N ARG A 224 -22.14 -3.02 39.95
CA ARG A 224 -22.63 -1.64 40.02
C ARG A 224 -24.10 -1.57 39.63
#